data_AF-A0A816VHT5-F1
#
_entry.id   AF-A0A816VHT5-F1
#
_cell.length_a   1.000
_cell.length_b   1.000
_cell.length_c   1.000
_cell.angle_alpha   90.00
_cell.angle_beta   90.00
_cell.angle_gamma   90.00
#
_symmetry.space_group_name_H-M   'P 1'
#
loop_
_entity.id
_entity.type
_entity.pdbx_description
1 polymer ?
#
loop_
_entity_poly.entity_id
_entity_poly.type
_entity_poly.pdbx_seq_one_letter_code
_entity_poly.pdbx_strand_id
1 'polypeptide(L)'
;MICFTKEIEFLVYLWDTSNYPLKILNTIINPTPPTHLPPQHSIILKFVASMISTEEIEDVISGVCQSKILILVMKGSMMNKSRHIRIDITSKDEVRKLLNSGYLSIGGYLIEAYFAVS
;
A
#
# COMPACT_ATOMS: atom_id res chain seq x y z
N MET A 1 -12.11 35.53 -4.25
CA MET A 1 -11.41 35.06 -5.46
C MET A 1 -10.97 33.63 -5.18
N ILE A 2 -11.77 32.65 -5.60
CA ILE A 2 -11.47 31.22 -5.38
C ILE A 2 -10.93 30.70 -6.70
N CYS A 3 -9.68 30.27 -6.70
CA CYS A 3 -9.03 29.67 -7.86
C CYS A 3 -9.39 28.18 -7.87
N PHE A 4 -10.24 27.78 -8.81
CA PHE A 4 -10.54 26.38 -9.07
C PHE A 4 -9.50 25.84 -10.04
N THR A 5 -8.74 24.82 -9.63
CA THR A 5 -7.89 24.06 -10.54
C THR A 5 -8.78 23.12 -11.37
N LYS A 6 -8.40 22.87 -12.65
CA LYS A 6 -9.15 22.04 -13.60
C LYS A 6 -9.54 20.65 -13.07
N GLU A 7 -8.79 20.13 -12.10
CA GLU A 7 -9.04 18.82 -11.47
C GLU A 7 -10.27 18.84 -10.55
N ILE A 8 -10.53 19.96 -9.86
CA ILE A 8 -11.66 20.10 -8.95
C ILE A 8 -12.97 20.24 -9.73
N GLU A 9 -12.94 20.91 -10.89
CA GLU A 9 -14.10 21.01 -11.79
C GLU A 9 -14.54 19.63 -12.30
N PHE A 10 -13.60 18.73 -12.59
CA PHE A 10 -13.89 17.37 -13.05
C PHE A 10 -14.56 16.53 -11.95
N LEU A 11 -14.14 16.71 -10.70
CA LEU A 11 -14.63 15.93 -9.55
C LEU A 11 -16.05 16.35 -9.14
N VAL A 12 -16.36 17.65 -9.23
CA VAL A 12 -17.72 18.18 -8.96
C VAL A 12 -18.69 17.78 -10.09
N TYR A 13 -18.25 17.78 -11.35
CA TYR A 13 -19.09 17.39 -12.49
C TYR A 13 -19.50 15.92 -12.47
N LEU A 14 -18.67 15.03 -11.90
CA LEU A 14 -18.96 13.59 -11.78
C LEU A 14 -19.91 13.23 -10.64
N TRP A 15 -20.20 14.16 -9.72
CA TRP A 15 -21.03 13.89 -8.53
C TRP A 15 -22.48 14.39 -8.62
N ASP A 16 -22.85 15.17 -9.65
CA ASP A 16 -24.25 15.50 -9.92
C ASP A 16 -24.88 14.44 -10.83
N THR A 17 -25.53 13.45 -10.21
CA THR A 17 -26.22 12.35 -10.90
C THR A 17 -27.34 12.83 -11.82
N SER A 18 -27.86 14.04 -11.62
CA SER A 18 -28.95 14.63 -12.40
C SER A 18 -28.49 15.11 -13.78
N ASN A 19 -27.20 15.48 -13.90
CA ASN A 19 -26.60 16.05 -15.11
C ASN A 19 -25.56 15.13 -15.77
N TYR A 20 -25.47 13.87 -15.32
CA TYR A 20 -24.53 12.89 -15.85
C TYR A 20 -24.78 12.66 -17.36
N PRO A 21 -23.86 13.06 -18.26
CA PRO A 21 -24.10 12.98 -19.69
C PRO A 21 -24.19 11.51 -20.12
N LEU A 22 -25.36 11.06 -20.57
CA LEU A 22 -25.59 9.70 -21.09
C LEU A 22 -24.61 9.30 -22.21
N LYS A 23 -23.98 10.28 -22.89
CA LYS A 23 -22.90 10.04 -23.86
C LYS A 23 -21.66 9.38 -23.25
N ILE A 24 -21.35 9.64 -21.97
CA ILE A 24 -20.22 9.03 -21.26
C ILE A 24 -20.45 7.52 -21.07
N LEU A 25 -21.69 7.08 -20.82
CA LEU A 25 -22.02 5.65 -20.68
C LEU A 25 -21.71 4.85 -21.96
N ASN A 26 -21.79 5.49 -23.12
CA ASN A 26 -21.49 4.89 -24.42
C ASN A 26 -20.09 5.22 -24.94
N THR A 27 -19.28 5.94 -24.17
CA THR A 27 -17.90 6.23 -24.54
C THR A 27 -17.04 5.05 -24.07
N ILE A 28 -16.42 4.33 -25.01
CA ILE A 28 -15.38 3.36 -24.68
C ILE A 28 -14.19 4.18 -24.18
N ILE A 29 -14.13 4.39 -22.87
CA ILE A 29 -12.95 4.92 -22.21
C ILE A 29 -11.92 3.79 -22.33
N ASN A 30 -10.96 3.96 -23.24
CA ASN A 30 -9.72 3.18 -23.22
C ASN A 30 -8.75 3.97 -22.35
N PRO A 31 -8.76 3.81 -21.01
CA PRO A 31 -7.82 4.52 -20.17
C PRO A 31 -6.43 4.11 -20.65
N THR A 32 -5.61 5.10 -20.98
CA THR A 32 -4.20 4.85 -21.25
C THR A 32 -3.64 4.25 -19.96
N PRO A 33 -3.11 3.01 -19.99
CA PRO A 33 -2.56 2.41 -18.78
C PRO A 33 -1.45 3.34 -18.26
N PRO A 34 -1.36 3.55 -16.94
CA PRO A 34 -0.35 4.42 -16.37
C PRO A 34 1.02 3.99 -16.86
N THR A 35 1.73 4.89 -17.55
CA THR A 35 3.06 4.66 -18.13
C THR A 35 4.14 4.49 -17.06
N HIS A 36 3.85 4.95 -15.85
CA HIS A 36 4.67 4.74 -14.68
C HIS A 36 3.77 4.22 -13.57
N LEU A 37 4.03 2.99 -13.13
CA LEU A 37 3.49 2.53 -11.87
C LEU A 37 4.00 3.49 -10.77
N PRO A 38 3.16 3.86 -9.80
CA PRO A 38 3.64 4.63 -8.66
C PRO A 38 4.82 3.88 -8.03
N PRO A 39 5.89 4.58 -7.62
CA PRO A 39 7.03 3.93 -7.00
C PRO A 39 6.55 3.13 -5.79
N GLN A 40 6.55 1.81 -5.92
CA GLN A 40 6.25 0.91 -4.80
C GLN A 40 7.52 0.74 -4.00
N HIS A 41 7.47 1.12 -2.73
CA HIS A 41 8.54 0.90 -1.80
C HIS A 41 8.20 -0.33 -0.97
N SER A 42 8.95 -1.39 -1.18
CA SER A 42 8.65 -2.69 -0.61
C SER A 42 9.59 -2.99 0.56
N ILE A 43 9.02 -3.51 1.64
CA ILE A 43 9.74 -4.05 2.79
C ILE A 43 9.45 -5.55 2.85
N ILE A 44 10.46 -6.33 3.23
CA ILE A 44 10.33 -7.76 3.50
C ILE A 44 10.61 -8.00 4.97
N LEU A 45 9.64 -8.61 5.66
CA LEU A 45 9.81 -9.20 6.97
C LEU A 45 10.17 -10.66 6.80
N LYS A 46 11.34 -11.06 7.31
CA LYS A 46 11.80 -12.45 7.22
C LYS A 46 11.44 -13.23 8.48
N PHE A 47 11.26 -14.55 8.32
CA PHE A 47 11.03 -15.51 9.40
C PHE A 47 9.90 -15.14 10.39
N VAL A 48 8.83 -14.51 9.91
CA VAL A 48 7.66 -14.19 10.73
C VAL A 48 6.99 -15.48 11.16
N ALA A 49 6.77 -15.68 12.45
CA ALA A 49 6.09 -16.87 12.95
C ALA A 49 4.67 -16.96 12.35
N SER A 50 4.27 -18.14 11.87
CA SER A 50 2.97 -18.33 11.22
C SER A 50 1.77 -18.10 12.16
N MET A 51 2.00 -18.13 13.48
CA MET A 51 0.99 -17.83 14.49
C MET A 51 0.63 -16.34 14.58
N ILE A 52 1.54 -15.45 14.15
CA ILE A 52 1.28 -14.00 14.10
C ILE A 52 0.32 -13.78 12.93
N SER A 53 -0.87 -13.24 13.20
CA SER A 53 -1.88 -13.05 12.16
C SER A 53 -1.48 -11.93 11.20
N THR A 54 -2.04 -11.93 9.99
CA THR A 54 -1.84 -10.81 9.06
C THR A 54 -2.47 -9.52 9.58
N GLU A 55 -3.56 -9.62 10.36
CA GLU A 55 -4.20 -8.45 10.97
C GLU A 55 -3.28 -7.80 12.02
N GLU A 56 -2.62 -8.59 12.87
CA GLU A 56 -1.67 -8.07 13.85
C GLU A 56 -0.52 -7.29 13.19
N ILE A 57 -0.06 -7.77 12.03
CA ILE A 57 0.98 -7.08 11.26
C ILE A 57 0.42 -5.79 10.66
N GLU A 58 -0.79 -5.84 10.11
CA GLU A 58 -1.47 -4.67 9.55
C GLU A 58 -1.68 -3.58 10.61
N ASP A 59 -2.10 -3.94 11.82
CA ASP A 59 -2.31 -3.03 12.93
C ASP A 59 -1.00 -2.34 13.34
N VAL A 60 0.09 -3.10 13.48
CA VAL A 60 1.40 -2.53 13.85
C VAL A 60 1.91 -1.60 12.76
N ILE A 61 1.81 -2.00 11.50
CA ILE A 61 2.30 -1.19 10.37
C ILE A 61 1.43 0.06 10.21
N SER A 62 0.12 -0.04 10.37
CA SER A 62 -0.81 1.11 10.32
C SER A 62 -0.60 2.09 11.48
N GLY A 63 -0.09 1.62 12.62
CA GLY A 63 0.34 2.49 13.72
C GLY A 63 1.58 3.35 13.40
N VAL A 64 2.40 2.92 12.43
CA VAL A 64 3.65 3.61 12.05
C VAL A 64 3.52 4.35 10.71
N CYS A 65 2.70 3.83 9.80
CA CYS A 65 2.53 4.30 8.43
C CYS A 65 1.08 4.71 8.17
N GLN A 66 0.90 5.90 7.59
CA GLN A 66 -0.42 6.43 7.21
C GLN A 66 -0.75 6.19 5.74
N SER A 67 0.26 5.80 4.94
CA SER A 67 0.07 5.58 3.50
C SER A 67 -0.66 4.27 3.19
N LYS A 68 -1.09 4.10 1.93
CA LYS A 68 -1.72 2.86 1.49
C LYS A 68 -0.72 1.72 1.58
N ILE A 69 -1.12 0.66 2.28
CA ILE A 69 -0.31 -0.54 2.51
C ILE A 69 -0.93 -1.72 1.77
N LEU A 70 -0.11 -2.55 1.13
CA LEU A 70 -0.50 -3.87 0.65
C LEU A 70 0.39 -4.91 1.33
N ILE A 71 -0.22 -5.86 2.03
CA ILE A 71 0.49 -6.95 2.71
C ILE A 71 0.33 -8.24 1.92
N LEU A 72 1.45 -8.85 1.54
CA LEU A 72 1.49 -10.08 0.77
C LEU A 72 2.29 -11.13 1.52
N VAL A 73 1.65 -12.28 1.77
CA VAL A 73 2.32 -13.44 2.36
C VAL A 73 3.12 -14.16 1.28
N MET A 74 4.43 -14.23 1.46
CA MET A 74 5.35 -14.92 0.56
C MET A 74 5.58 -16.36 1.04
N LYS A 75 5.57 -17.31 0.10
CA LYS A 75 5.87 -18.72 0.38
C LYS A 75 7.38 -18.89 0.60
N GLY A 76 7.80 -19.11 1.84
CA GLY A 76 9.15 -19.51 2.22
C GLY A 76 9.45 -19.21 3.69
N SER A 77 10.24 -20.00 4.43
CA SER A 77 10.50 -21.45 4.37
C SER A 77 10.85 -21.90 5.81
N MET A 78 10.18 -22.95 6.28
CA MET A 78 10.50 -23.84 7.42
C MET A 78 9.17 -24.51 7.83
N MET A 79 8.79 -25.60 7.16
CA MET A 79 7.74 -26.54 7.61
C MET A 79 6.47 -25.88 8.22
N ASN A 80 5.90 -24.87 7.57
CA ASN A 80 4.73 -24.09 8.03
C ASN A 80 4.90 -23.32 9.36
N LYS A 81 6.08 -23.31 9.99
CA LYS A 81 6.33 -22.60 11.27
C LYS A 81 6.58 -21.10 11.08
N SER A 82 7.17 -20.72 9.96
CA SER A 82 7.45 -19.32 9.63
C SER A 82 7.16 -19.01 8.17
N ARG A 83 6.90 -17.73 7.91
CA ARG A 83 6.59 -17.15 6.60
C ARG A 83 7.36 -15.85 6.39
N HIS A 84 7.53 -15.50 5.12
CA HIS A 84 8.00 -14.16 4.74
C HIS A 84 6.81 -13.29 4.39
N ILE A 85 6.92 -12.00 4.69
CA ILE A 85 5.83 -11.05 4.48
C ILE A 85 6.39 -9.85 3.76
N ARG A 86 5.81 -9.57 2.59
CA ARG A 86 6.11 -8.37 1.81
C ARG A 86 5.07 -7.32 2.13
N ILE A 87 5.52 -6.10 2.36
CA ILE A 87 4.70 -4.95 2.67
C ILE A 87 5.05 -3.89 1.63
N ASP A 88 4.09 -3.54 0.78
CA ASP A 88 4.25 -2.47 -0.20
C ASP A 88 3.65 -1.19 0.36
N ILE A 89 4.45 -0.12 0.34
CA ILE A 89 4.15 1.18 0.93
C ILE A 89 4.35 2.23 -0.16
N THR A 90 3.41 3.17 -0.28
CA THR A 90 3.50 4.21 -1.32
C THR A 90 4.42 5.37 -0.93
N SER A 91 4.64 5.60 0.37
CA SER A 91 5.51 6.68 0.88
C SER A 91 6.94 6.20 1.14
N LYS A 92 7.90 6.79 0.42
CA LYS A 92 9.34 6.52 0.60
C LYS A 92 9.85 6.86 2.00
N ASP A 93 9.35 7.94 2.60
CA ASP A 93 9.83 8.42 3.90
C ASP A 93 9.33 7.53 5.04
N GLU A 94 8.14 6.97 4.90
CA GLU A 94 7.63 5.97 5.85
C GLU A 94 8.44 4.67 5.80
N VAL A 95 8.81 4.22 4.61
CA VAL A 95 9.72 3.07 4.44
C VAL A 95 11.06 3.31 5.11
N ARG A 96 11.63 4.51 4.95
CA ARG A 96 12.89 4.87 5.63
C ARG A 96 12.75 4.86 7.15
N LYS A 97 11.62 5.34 7.70
CA LYS A 97 11.37 5.29 9.15
C LYS A 97 11.33 3.85 9.66
N LEU A 98 10.63 2.97 8.97
CA LEU A 98 10.58 1.55 9.31
C LEU A 98 11.97 0.91 9.24
N LEU A 99 12.72 1.15 8.17
CA LEU A 99 14.05 0.56 7.98
C LEU A 99 15.12 1.13 8.91
N ASN A 100 15.04 2.40 9.31
CA ASN A 100 15.99 3.01 10.25
C ASN A 100 15.98 2.30 11.62
N SER A 101 14.84 1.73 12.01
CA SER A 101 14.77 0.91 13.22
C SER A 101 15.37 -0.48 13.04
N GLY A 102 15.45 -0.98 11.80
CA GLY A 102 15.89 -2.33 11.42
C GLY A 102 14.95 -3.45 11.87
N TYR A 103 14.12 -3.21 12.88
CA TYR A 103 13.30 -4.21 13.55
C TYR A 103 11.92 -3.66 13.90
N LEU A 104 10.91 -4.52 13.80
CA LEU A 104 9.54 -4.24 14.20
C LEU A 104 9.12 -5.16 15.35
N SER A 105 8.47 -4.58 16.36
CA SER A 105 7.87 -5.35 17.44
C SER A 105 6.44 -5.72 17.07
N ILE A 106 6.18 -7.00 16.82
CA ILE A 106 4.86 -7.52 16.43
C ILE A 106 4.52 -8.71 17.35
N GLY A 107 3.42 -8.62 18.09
CA GLY A 107 3.00 -9.68 19.03
C GLY A 107 4.05 -10.01 20.11
N GLY A 108 4.90 -9.05 20.48
CA GLY A 108 6.02 -9.25 21.41
C GLY A 108 7.28 -9.86 20.79
N TYR A 109 7.28 -10.15 19.49
CA TYR A 109 8.45 -10.63 18.75
C TYR A 109 9.17 -9.47 18.07
N LEU A 110 10.50 -9.51 18.06
CA LEU A 110 11.33 -8.58 17.31
C LEU A 110 11.61 -9.18 15.93
N ILE A 111 11.10 -8.54 14.88
CA ILE A 111 11.15 -9.05 13.51
C ILE A 111 11.99 -8.11 12.66
N GLU A 112 12.98 -8.66 11.96
CA GLU A 112 13.89 -7.86 11.13
C GLU A 112 13.22 -7.45 9.81
N ALA A 113 13.33 -6.17 9.48
CA ALA A 113 12.75 -5.55 8.31
C ALA A 113 13.83 -5.20 7.28
N TYR A 114 13.66 -5.67 6.05
CA TYR A 114 14.62 -5.46 4.96
C TYR A 114 13.98 -4.67 3.83
N PHE A 115 14.76 -3.83 3.16
CA PHE A 115 14.32 -3.23 1.90
C PHE A 115 14.27 -4.30 0.80
N ALA A 116 13.18 -4.38 0.06
CA ALA A 116 13.12 -5.23 -1.13
C ALA A 116 13.75 -4.47 -2.29
N VAL A 117 14.92 -4.93 -2.74
CA VAL A 117 15.56 -4.42 -3.95
C VAL A 117 14.94 -5.15 -5.13
N SER A 118 14.33 -4.40 -6.06
CA SER A 118 13.82 -4.88 -7.35
C SER A 118 14.95 -5.16 -8.32
#